data_AF-A0A7C7W025-F1
#
_entry.id   AF-A0A7C7W025-F1
#
_cell.length_a   1.000
_cell.length_b   1.000
_cell.length_c   1.000
_cell.angle_alpha   90.00
_cell.angle_beta   90.00
_cell.angle_gamma   90.00
#
_symmetry.space_group_name_H-M   'P 1'
#
loop_
_entity.id
_entity.type
_entity.pdbx_description
1 polymer ?
#
loop_
_entity_poly.entity_id
_entity_poly.type
_entity_poly.pdbx_seq_one_letter_code
_entity_poly.pdbx_strand_id
1 'polypeptide(L)'
;MRYERGTLHALLGDFVVYRGLVPQDARLPGLPEIRAELGLPKGHLPRKAEPSYARVVLRILRAAQALRTRAPLSHLLYIGDTKRNDALTIAGLGNHLPIRGFIAAEAPDEAKNVEIQGRVMHA
;
A
#
# COMPACT_ATOMS: atom_id res chain seq x y z
N MET A 1 -20.01 21.68 -2.92
CA MET A 1 -19.04 21.39 -1.84
C MET A 1 -17.78 22.20 -2.11
N ARG A 2 -17.29 22.97 -1.13
CA ARG A 2 -15.93 23.52 -1.17
C ARG A 2 -15.04 22.54 -0.41
N TYR A 3 -14.02 22.01 -1.05
CA TYR A 3 -12.97 21.27 -0.36
C TYR A 3 -12.03 22.28 0.28
N GLU A 4 -11.79 22.15 1.58
CA GLU A 4 -10.78 22.94 2.28
C GLU A 4 -9.39 22.39 2.01
N ARG A 5 -8.37 23.24 2.02
CA ARG A 5 -6.98 22.79 1.88
C ARG A 5 -6.57 22.06 3.15
N GLY A 6 -6.13 20.81 3.01
CA GLY A 6 -5.49 20.03 4.07
C GLY A 6 -4.06 19.66 3.71
N THR A 7 -3.32 19.13 4.68
CA THR A 7 -2.00 18.52 4.44
C THR A 7 -2.11 17.00 4.50
N LEU A 8 -1.21 16.30 3.81
CA LEU A 8 -1.12 14.84 3.90
C LEU A 8 -0.88 14.40 5.36
N HIS A 9 -0.05 15.16 6.09
CA HIS A 9 0.22 14.90 7.50
C HIS A 9 -1.02 15.05 8.40
N ALA A 10 -1.92 15.99 8.11
CA ALA A 10 -3.18 16.10 8.86
C ALA A 10 -4.07 14.85 8.71
N LEU A 11 -3.96 14.14 7.59
CA LEU A 11 -4.72 12.92 7.31
C LEU A 11 -4.01 11.64 7.78
N LEU A 12 -2.69 11.54 7.53
CA LEU A 12 -1.92 10.30 7.68
C LEU A 12 -0.85 10.38 8.78
N GLY A 13 -0.61 11.54 9.37
CA GLY A 13 0.58 11.81 10.16
C GLY A 13 1.86 11.51 9.37
N ASP A 14 2.82 10.87 10.01
CA ASP A 14 4.07 10.41 9.38
C ASP A 14 4.02 8.97 8.86
N PHE A 15 2.83 8.36 8.79
CA PHE A 15 2.61 7.03 8.20
C PHE A 15 2.62 7.08 6.66
N VAL A 16 3.68 7.66 6.11
CA VAL A 16 3.96 7.76 4.68
C VAL A 16 5.19 6.93 4.37
N VAL A 17 5.12 6.09 3.34
CA VAL A 17 6.24 5.29 2.86
C VAL A 17 6.55 5.72 1.44
N TYR A 18 7.76 6.22 1.21
CA TYR A 18 8.19 6.64 -0.12
C TYR A 18 8.44 5.44 -1.03
N ARG A 19 8.51 5.70 -2.34
CA ARG A 19 8.68 4.67 -3.38
C ARG A 19 9.87 3.73 -3.16
N GLY A 20 10.92 4.22 -2.48
CA GLY A 20 12.09 3.43 -2.09
C GLY A 20 11.85 2.44 -0.95
N LEU A 21 10.60 2.27 -0.49
CA LEU A 21 10.24 1.51 0.72
C LEU A 21 10.94 2.08 1.96
N VAL A 22 10.96 3.41 2.04
CA VAL A 22 11.53 4.20 3.13
C VAL A 22 10.39 4.90 3.86
N PRO A 23 10.06 4.50 5.10
CA PRO A 23 9.07 5.20 5.92
C PRO A 23 9.54 6.60 6.34
N GLN A 24 8.59 7.53 6.46
CA GLN A 24 8.83 8.86 7.03
C GLN A 24 8.92 8.81 8.57
N ASP A 25 8.07 8.00 9.22
CA ASP A 25 8.16 7.74 10.66
C ASP A 25 9.37 6.85 10.97
N ALA A 26 10.39 7.39 11.64
CA ALA A 26 11.64 6.71 11.97
C ALA A 26 11.48 5.50 12.92
N ARG A 27 10.30 5.32 13.53
CA ARG A 27 9.99 4.12 14.34
C ARG A 27 9.64 2.90 13.47
N LEU A 28 9.40 3.10 12.17
CA LEU A 28 9.09 2.04 11.22
C LEU A 28 10.36 1.52 10.54
N PRO A 29 10.47 0.21 10.31
CA PRO A 29 11.62 -0.35 9.60
C PRO A 29 11.52 -0.04 8.10
N GLY A 30 12.63 0.35 7.48
CA GLY A 30 12.75 0.53 6.04
C GLY A 30 13.22 -0.75 5.34
N LEU A 31 13.37 -0.66 4.02
CA LEU A 31 13.91 -1.75 3.22
C LEU A 31 15.28 -2.26 3.68
N PRO A 32 16.25 -1.41 4.10
CA PRO A 32 17.55 -1.90 4.58
C PRO A 32 17.43 -2.87 5.76
N GLU A 33 16.60 -2.53 6.75
CA GLU A 33 16.37 -3.34 7.95
C GLU A 33 15.60 -4.62 7.60
N ILE A 34 14.54 -4.48 6.82
CA ILE A 34 13.66 -5.59 6.42
C ILE A 34 14.39 -6.58 5.49
N ARG A 35 15.36 -6.13 4.71
CA ARG A 35 16.11 -6.98 3.77
C ARG A 35 16.78 -8.15 4.48
N ALA A 36 17.43 -7.89 5.61
CA ALA A 36 18.07 -8.92 6.40
C ALA A 36 17.05 -9.90 6.99
N GLU A 37 15.94 -9.37 7.53
CA GLU A 37 14.85 -10.17 8.09
C GLU A 37 14.23 -11.13 7.06
N LEU A 38 14.04 -10.66 5.83
CA LEU A 38 13.34 -11.40 4.78
C LEU A 38 14.25 -12.18 3.82
N GLY A 39 15.57 -12.13 4.01
CA GLY A 39 16.55 -12.80 3.16
C GLY A 39 16.62 -12.25 1.73
N LEU A 40 16.39 -10.95 1.53
CA LEU A 40 16.34 -10.35 0.18
C LEU A 40 17.76 -10.00 -0.33
N PRO A 41 18.07 -10.15 -1.64
CA PRO A 41 19.40 -9.86 -2.19
C PRO A 41 19.83 -8.40 -1.96
N LYS A 42 21.09 -8.12 -1.64
CA LYS A 42 21.58 -6.72 -1.52
C LYS A 42 21.40 -5.96 -2.84
N GLY A 43 21.10 -4.65 -2.76
CA GLY A 43 20.98 -3.77 -3.93
C GLY A 43 19.66 -3.88 -4.72
N HIS A 44 18.82 -4.89 -4.45
CA HIS A 44 17.56 -5.06 -5.17
C HIS A 44 16.41 -4.27 -4.52
N LEU A 45 15.78 -3.34 -5.24
CA LEU A 45 14.55 -2.67 -4.80
C LEU A 45 13.33 -3.42 -5.36
N PRO A 46 12.50 -4.09 -4.52
CA PRO A 46 11.32 -4.80 -4.98
C PRO A 46 10.35 -3.93 -5.78
N ARG A 47 9.82 -4.45 -6.89
CA ARG A 47 8.76 -3.81 -7.68
C ARG A 47 7.38 -4.34 -7.31
N LYS A 48 6.32 -3.55 -7.55
CA LYS A 48 4.91 -3.87 -7.24
C LYS A 48 4.43 -5.27 -7.69
N ALA A 49 4.98 -5.80 -8.78
CA ALA A 49 4.63 -7.12 -9.32
C ALA A 49 5.37 -8.28 -8.64
N GLU A 50 6.39 -8.00 -7.84
CA GLU A 50 7.22 -9.01 -7.21
C GLU A 50 6.65 -9.45 -5.85
N PRO A 51 6.70 -10.75 -5.51
CA PRO A 51 6.30 -11.22 -4.18
C PRO A 51 7.09 -10.56 -3.03
N SER A 52 8.36 -10.21 -3.28
CA SER A 52 9.24 -9.51 -2.35
C SER A 52 8.66 -8.15 -1.94
N TYR A 53 7.98 -7.43 -2.85
CA TYR A 53 7.37 -6.14 -2.56
C TYR A 53 6.21 -6.27 -1.58
N ALA A 54 5.31 -7.23 -1.81
CA ALA A 54 4.20 -7.50 -0.90
C ALA A 54 4.70 -7.87 0.51
N ARG A 55 5.75 -8.69 0.61
CA ARG A 55 6.36 -9.06 1.90
C ARG A 55 6.93 -7.85 2.65
N VAL A 56 7.65 -6.96 1.95
CA VAL A 56 8.22 -5.74 2.57
C VAL A 56 7.10 -4.80 3.01
N VAL A 57 6.13 -4.51 2.15
CA VAL A 57 4.99 -3.65 2.47
C VAL A 57 4.21 -4.20 3.68
N LEU A 58 3.92 -5.50 3.71
CA LEU A 58 3.22 -6.13 4.82
C LEU A 58 3.99 -6.01 6.14
N ARG A 59 5.32 -6.12 6.10
CA ARG A 59 6.17 -5.97 7.29
C ARG A 59 6.14 -4.55 7.84
N ILE A 60 6.12 -3.53 6.98
CA ILE A 60 5.97 -2.12 7.36
C ILE A 60 4.57 -1.90 7.94
N LEU A 61 3.51 -2.39 7.28
CA LEU A 61 2.12 -2.24 7.75
C LEU A 61 1.90 -2.90 9.12
N ARG A 62 2.51 -4.06 9.38
CA ARG A 62 2.46 -4.71 10.70
C ARG A 62 3.17 -3.89 11.78
N ALA A 63 4.30 -3.27 11.46
CA ALA A 63 4.99 -2.36 12.38
C ALA A 63 4.13 -1.12 12.68
N ALA A 64 3.54 -0.51 11.65
CA ALA A 64 2.63 0.62 11.80
C ALA A 64 1.40 0.27 12.64
N GLN A 65 0.82 -0.92 12.42
CA GLN A 65 -0.28 -1.42 13.23
C GLN A 65 0.12 -1.56 14.70
N ALA A 66 1.31 -2.09 14.99
CA ALA A 66 1.81 -2.25 16.37
C ALA A 66 2.04 -0.91 17.08
N LEU A 67 2.39 0.16 16.35
CA LEU A 67 2.45 1.51 16.89
C LEU A 67 1.07 2.09 17.20
N ARG A 68 0.04 1.68 16.44
CA ARG A 68 -1.33 2.18 16.58
C ARG A 68 -2.12 1.45 17.67
N THR A 69 -1.93 0.14 17.82
CA THR A 69 -2.67 -0.69 18.77
C THR A 69 -2.00 -2.06 18.98
N ARG A 70 -2.41 -2.76 20.04
CA ARG A 70 -1.96 -4.13 20.35
C ARG A 70 -2.59 -5.20 19.45
N ALA A 71 -3.71 -4.90 18.78
CA ALA A 71 -4.38 -5.84 17.90
C ALA A 71 -3.59 -6.06 16.58
N PRO A 72 -3.43 -7.31 16.11
CA PRO A 72 -2.70 -7.59 14.87
C PRO A 72 -3.44 -7.08 13.63
N LEU A 73 -2.70 -6.83 12.56
CA LEU A 73 -3.26 -6.46 11.26
C LEU A 73 -3.97 -7.68 10.65
N SER A 74 -5.27 -7.57 10.43
CA SER A 74 -6.10 -8.69 9.94
C SER A 74 -6.68 -8.48 8.54
N HIS A 75 -6.83 -7.22 8.10
CA HIS A 75 -7.45 -6.88 6.82
C HIS A 75 -6.76 -5.66 6.19
N LEU A 76 -6.84 -5.57 4.87
CA LEU A 76 -6.30 -4.48 4.09
C LEU A 76 -7.40 -3.79 3.27
N LEU A 77 -7.37 -2.46 3.25
CA LEU A 77 -8.04 -1.65 2.25
C LEU A 77 -6.95 -1.01 1.40
N TYR A 78 -7.03 -1.21 0.08
CA TYR A 78 -6.15 -0.60 -0.88
C TYR A 78 -6.89 0.48 -1.65
N ILE A 79 -6.28 1.66 -1.75
CA ILE A 79 -6.77 2.79 -2.55
C ILE A 79 -5.66 3.16 -3.53
N GLY A 80 -5.98 3.18 -4.82
CA GLY A 80 -5.04 3.53 -5.88
C GLY A 80 -5.74 4.14 -7.09
N ASP A 81 -4.95 4.42 -8.11
CA ASP A 81 -5.36 5.15 -9.32
C ASP A 81 -5.09 4.34 -10.60
N THR A 82 -4.11 3.45 -10.60
CA THR A 82 -3.65 2.78 -11.82
C THR A 82 -4.13 1.33 -11.86
N LYS A 83 -5.10 1.01 -12.73
CA LYS A 83 -5.66 -0.36 -12.90
C LYS A 83 -4.57 -1.44 -12.98
N ARG A 84 -3.54 -1.26 -13.81
CA ARG A 84 -2.49 -2.27 -14.02
C ARG A 84 -1.58 -2.48 -12.80
N ASN A 85 -0.93 -1.42 -12.32
CA ASN A 85 0.10 -1.54 -11.28
C ASN A 85 -0.50 -1.83 -9.90
N ASP A 86 -1.67 -1.29 -9.62
CA ASP A 86 -2.31 -1.43 -8.33
C ASP A 86 -3.02 -2.78 -8.21
N ALA A 87 -3.60 -3.31 -9.30
CA ALA A 87 -4.11 -4.68 -9.32
C ALA A 87 -3.03 -5.71 -8.98
N LEU A 88 -1.79 -5.54 -9.48
CA LEU A 88 -0.67 -6.42 -9.14
C LEU A 88 -0.30 -6.32 -7.65
N THR A 89 -0.34 -5.11 -7.09
CA THR A 89 -0.07 -4.89 -5.66
C THR A 89 -1.15 -5.52 -4.79
N ILE A 90 -2.43 -5.35 -5.16
CA ILE A 90 -3.58 -5.95 -4.47
C ILE A 90 -3.49 -7.46 -4.52
N ALA A 91 -3.20 -8.05 -5.68
CA ALA A 91 -3.04 -9.50 -5.83
C ALA A 91 -1.89 -10.02 -4.95
N GLY A 92 -0.72 -9.35 -4.99
CA GLY A 92 0.43 -9.71 -4.18
C GLY A 92 0.16 -9.67 -2.67
N LEU A 93 -0.48 -8.61 -2.18
CA LEU A 93 -0.86 -8.48 -0.77
C LEU A 93 -1.98 -9.45 -0.37
N GLY A 94 -2.91 -9.72 -1.30
CA GLY A 94 -4.03 -10.63 -1.13
C GLY A 94 -3.63 -12.08 -0.88
N ASN A 95 -2.41 -12.46 -1.25
CA ASN A 95 -1.83 -13.77 -0.90
C ASN A 95 -1.49 -13.91 0.59
N HIS A 96 -1.51 -12.81 1.36
CA HIS A 96 -1.10 -12.79 2.76
C HIS A 96 -2.22 -12.39 3.73
N LEU A 97 -3.10 -11.48 3.33
CA LEU A 97 -4.23 -11.01 4.14
C LEU A 97 -5.46 -10.76 3.26
N PRO A 98 -6.68 -10.93 3.81
CA PRO A 98 -7.89 -10.45 3.15
C PRO A 98 -7.77 -8.96 2.78
N ILE A 99 -8.05 -8.65 1.51
CA ILE A 99 -7.91 -7.31 0.96
C ILE A 99 -9.16 -6.93 0.16
N ARG A 100 -9.55 -5.66 0.27
CA ARG A 100 -10.47 -4.98 -0.66
C ARG A 100 -9.73 -3.86 -1.36
N GLY A 101 -10.00 -3.68 -2.65
CA GLY A 101 -9.37 -2.64 -3.46
C GLY A 101 -10.39 -1.66 -4.01
N PHE A 102 -10.01 -0.40 -4.04
CA PHE A 102 -10.68 0.65 -4.79
C PHE A 102 -9.64 1.33 -5.69
N ILE A 103 -9.81 1.24 -7.00
CA ILE A 103 -8.95 1.87 -7.98
C ILE A 103 -9.78 2.89 -8.74
N ALA A 104 -9.53 4.17 -8.49
CA ALA A 104 -10.19 5.28 -9.18
C ALA A 104 -9.25 5.81 -10.27
N ALA A 105 -9.49 5.42 -11.52
CA ALA A 105 -8.65 5.86 -12.62
C ALA A 105 -8.95 7.33 -12.94
N GLU A 106 -7.91 8.15 -13.05
CA GLU A 106 -8.06 9.54 -13.46
C GLU A 106 -8.15 9.60 -15.00
N ALA A 107 -9.35 9.28 -15.53
CA ALA A 107 -9.67 9.33 -16.95
C ALA A 107 -10.78 10.37 -17.20
N PRO A 108 -10.46 11.68 -17.17
CA PRO A 108 -11.46 12.75 -17.20
C PRO A 108 -12.29 12.80 -18.50
N ASP A 109 -11.74 12.28 -19.60
CA ASP A 109 -12.38 12.27 -20.93
C ASP A 109 -13.17 10.98 -21.21
N GLU A 110 -13.15 10.01 -20.30
CA GLU A 110 -13.88 8.75 -20.42
C GLU A 110 -15.24 8.82 -19.71
N ALA A 111 -16.22 8.10 -20.24
CA ALA A 111 -17.50 7.95 -19.56
C ALA A 111 -17.27 7.23 -18.22
N LYS A 112 -17.88 7.76 -17.14
CA LYS A 112 -17.83 7.13 -15.82
C LYS A 112 -18.29 5.69 -15.92
N ASN A 113 -17.42 4.77 -15.55
CA ASN A 113 -17.69 3.35 -15.59
C ASN A 113 -17.23 2.72 -14.29
N VAL A 114 -18.13 1.97 -13.65
CA VAL A 114 -17.82 1.25 -12.42
C VAL A 114 -17.89 -0.23 -12.71
N GLU A 115 -16.78 -0.92 -12.45
CA GLU A 115 -16.64 -2.36 -12.62
C GLU A 115 -16.18 -2.99 -11.32
N ILE A 116 -16.89 -4.02 -10.84
CA ILE A 116 -16.46 -4.80 -9.68
C ILE A 116 -15.95 -6.16 -10.17
N GLN A 117 -14.65 -6.40 -10.00
CA GLN A 117 -14.01 -7.68 -10.28
C GLN A 117 -13.55 -8.31 -8.96
N GLY A 118 -14.28 -9.34 -8.52
CA GLY A 118 -13.99 -10.02 -7.26
C GLY A 118 -14.08 -9.08 -6.05
N ARG A 119 -12.93 -8.74 -5.45
CA ARG A 119 -12.84 -7.85 -4.27
C ARG A 119 -12.33 -6.44 -4.60
N VAL A 120 -12.21 -6.12 -5.88
CA VAL A 120 -11.69 -4.83 -6.36
C VAL A 120 -12.77 -4.10 -7.13
N MET A 121 -13.03 -2.86 -6.74
CA MET A 121 -13.85 -1.90 -7.48
C MET A 121 -12.93 -1.02 -8.33
N HIS A 122 -13.22 -0.95 -9.61
CA HIS A 122 -12.64 0.00 -10.56
C HIS A 122 -13.68 1.09 -10.82
N ALA A 123 -13.28 2.36 -10.70
CA ALA A 123 -14.15 3.51 -10.82
C ALA A 123 -13.49 4.62 -11.65
#